data_AF-A0A821L9N5-F1
#
_entry.id   AF-A0A821L9N5-F1
#
_cell.length_a   1.000
_cell.length_b   1.000
_cell.length_c   1.000
_cell.angle_alpha   90.00
_cell.angle_beta   90.00
_cell.angle_gamma   90.00
#
_symmetry.space_group_name_H-M   'P 1'
#
loop_
_entity.id
_entity.type
_entity.pdbx_description
1 polymer ?
#
loop_
_entity_poly.entity_id
_entity_poly.type
_entity_poly.pdbx_seq_one_letter_code
_entity_poly.pdbx_strand_id
1 'polypeptide(L)'
;MLQVVNDGTSIIDYAKSIDILKALHMLKRAWFLVSPATIENCFRKAGFPVIDKISNVNEMQMVLDVSEFYEAIQEEDFEAFVDCDKEAECFGNLTDDEISDSVKLYRQGIAGLEEEAGISYESIPGVSHKDAPMHLSMVRKYLEENFTEYNSYYDIEEMIEKNALINRTQ
;
A
#
# COMPACT_ATOMS: atom_id res chain seq x y z
N MET A 1 9.90 5.91 2.42
CA MET A 1 10.86 6.50 1.46
C MET A 1 11.87 7.42 2.15
N LEU A 2 11.45 8.41 2.96
CA LEU A 2 12.38 9.32 3.66
C LEU A 2 13.28 8.65 4.71
N GLN A 3 12.88 7.51 5.30
CA GLN A 3 13.71 6.81 6.29
C GLN A 3 14.92 6.08 5.67
N VAL A 4 14.85 5.69 4.39
CA VAL A 4 15.85 4.81 3.79
C VAL A 4 17.12 5.54 3.38
N VAL A 5 17.01 6.84 3.09
CA VAL A 5 18.16 7.72 2.85
C VAL A 5 19.00 7.89 4.12
N ASN A 6 18.42 7.65 5.31
CA ASN A 6 19.06 7.87 6.59
C ASN A 6 19.88 6.67 7.09
N ASP A 7 19.69 5.47 6.52
CA ASP A 7 20.33 4.24 6.98
C ASP A 7 21.59 3.87 6.18
N GLY A 8 22.08 4.76 5.31
CA GLY A 8 23.27 4.54 4.49
C GLY A 8 23.07 3.52 3.36
N THR A 9 21.87 2.97 3.21
CA THR A 9 21.48 2.08 2.13
C THR A 9 21.40 2.86 0.82
N SER A 10 22.13 2.41 -0.21
CA SER A 10 22.02 3.00 -1.54
C SER A 10 20.57 2.91 -2.03
N ILE A 11 20.11 3.93 -2.76
CA ILE A 11 18.79 3.95 -3.40
C ILE A 11 18.58 2.67 -4.24
N ILE A 12 19.65 2.16 -4.82
CA ILE A 12 19.67 0.93 -5.63
C ILE A 12 19.36 -0.30 -4.78
N ASP A 13 19.95 -0.41 -3.59
CA ASP A 13 19.76 -1.56 -2.70
C ASP A 13 18.36 -1.54 -2.07
N TYR A 14 17.85 -0.33 -1.76
CA TYR A 14 16.46 -0.18 -1.34
C TYR A 14 15.48 -0.61 -2.42
N ALA A 15 15.65 -0.15 -3.66
CA ALA A 15 14.77 -0.52 -4.76
C ALA A 15 14.73 -2.04 -4.97
N LYS A 16 15.88 -2.72 -4.85
CA LYS A 16 15.97 -4.19 -4.92
C LYS A 16 15.30 -4.91 -3.74
N SER A 17 15.11 -4.24 -2.61
CA SER A 17 14.46 -4.81 -1.42
C SER A 17 12.93 -4.76 -1.46
N ILE A 18 12.35 -4.07 -2.45
CA ILE A 18 10.89 -3.94 -2.62
C ILE A 18 10.40 -5.20 -3.33
N ASP A 19 9.81 -6.10 -2.55
CA ASP A 19 9.05 -7.24 -3.07
C ASP A 19 7.60 -6.83 -3.41
N ILE A 20 6.84 -7.75 -4.04
CA ILE A 20 5.46 -7.50 -4.46
C ILE A 20 4.56 -7.13 -3.27
N LEU A 21 4.76 -7.75 -2.10
CA LEU A 21 3.96 -7.49 -0.91
C LEU A 21 4.19 -6.05 -0.40
N LYS A 22 5.45 -5.65 -0.29
CA LYS A 22 5.83 -4.26 0.05
C LYS A 22 5.29 -3.27 -0.96
N ALA A 23 5.36 -3.60 -2.26
CA ALA A 23 4.80 -2.76 -3.31
C ALA A 23 3.28 -2.57 -3.14
N LEU A 24 2.54 -3.64 -2.82
CA LEU A 24 1.10 -3.57 -2.55
C LEU A 24 0.78 -2.71 -1.32
N HIS A 25 1.53 -2.83 -0.23
CA HIS A 25 1.35 -1.97 0.93
C HIS A 25 1.70 -0.51 0.64
N MET A 26 2.77 -0.26 -0.13
CA MET A 26 3.14 1.08 -0.57
C MET A 26 2.04 1.70 -1.43
N LEU A 27 1.45 0.93 -2.35
CA LEU A 27 0.33 1.38 -3.18
C LEU A 27 -0.92 1.67 -2.34
N LYS A 28 -1.30 0.73 -1.45
CA LYS A 28 -2.43 0.91 -0.52
C LYS A 28 -2.24 2.19 0.29
N ARG A 29 -1.08 2.35 0.93
CA ARG A 29 -0.75 3.53 1.74
C ARG A 29 -0.74 4.81 0.91
N ALA A 30 -0.16 4.80 -0.29
CA ALA A 30 -0.18 5.95 -1.18
C ALA A 30 -1.61 6.38 -1.52
N TRP A 31 -2.48 5.41 -1.82
CA TRP A 31 -3.89 5.67 -2.12
C TRP A 31 -4.65 6.25 -0.93
N PHE A 32 -4.46 5.71 0.28
CA PHE A 32 -5.06 6.27 1.50
C PHE A 32 -4.63 7.70 1.81
N LEU A 33 -3.43 8.11 1.37
CA LEU A 33 -2.93 9.47 1.55
C LEU A 33 -3.43 10.46 0.47
N VAL A 34 -4.08 9.98 -0.60
CA VAL A 34 -4.68 10.86 -1.60
C VAL A 34 -5.90 11.55 -1.00
N SER A 35 -5.80 12.85 -0.75
CA SER A 35 -6.93 13.64 -0.27
C SER A 35 -7.92 13.97 -1.41
N PRO A 36 -9.21 14.20 -1.11
CA PRO A 36 -10.17 14.69 -2.10
C PRO A 36 -9.70 15.96 -2.81
N ALA A 37 -9.06 16.88 -2.08
CA ALA A 37 -8.47 18.09 -2.65
C ALA A 37 -7.35 17.79 -3.66
N THR A 38 -6.59 16.69 -3.47
CA THR A 38 -5.57 16.26 -4.44
C THR A 38 -6.24 15.85 -5.76
N ILE A 39 -7.33 15.07 -5.67
CA ILE A 39 -8.12 14.64 -6.83
C ILE A 39 -8.71 15.86 -7.55
N GLU A 40 -9.35 16.77 -6.82
CA GLU A 40 -9.93 18.00 -7.36
C GLU A 40 -8.90 18.85 -8.11
N ASN A 41 -7.71 19.03 -7.52
CA ASN A 41 -6.62 19.77 -8.16
C ASN A 41 -6.09 19.10 -9.43
N CYS A 42 -6.07 17.76 -9.48
CA CYS A 42 -5.71 17.01 -10.68
C CYS A 42 -6.72 17.27 -11.82
N PHE A 43 -8.02 17.18 -11.55
CA PHE A 43 -9.06 17.49 -12.53
C PHE A 43 -8.99 18.95 -12.99
N ARG A 44 -8.80 19.89 -12.07
CA ARG A 44 -8.63 21.31 -12.41
C ARG A 44 -7.45 21.55 -13.35
N LYS A 45 -6.31 20.91 -13.09
CA LYS A 45 -5.12 21.02 -13.96
C LYS A 45 -5.30 20.35 -15.32
N ALA A 46 -6.12 19.31 -15.41
CA ALA A 46 -6.47 18.68 -16.67
C ALA A 46 -7.50 19.48 -17.50
N GLY A 47 -7.93 20.66 -17.01
CA GLY A 47 -8.84 21.55 -17.73
C GLY A 47 -10.32 21.27 -17.49
N PHE A 48 -10.65 20.38 -16.54
CA PHE A 48 -12.04 20.16 -16.16
C PHE A 48 -12.55 21.34 -15.33
N PRO A 49 -13.76 21.87 -15.64
CA PRO A 49 -14.38 22.93 -14.85
C PRO A 49 -14.81 22.34 -13.51
N VAL A 50 -14.05 22.63 -12.46
CA VAL A 50 -14.48 22.32 -11.09
C VAL A 50 -15.54 23.36 -10.70
N ILE A 51 -16.79 22.93 -10.63
CA ILE A 51 -17.90 23.79 -10.22
C ILE A 51 -17.86 23.87 -8.69
N ASP A 52 -17.57 25.04 -8.12
CA ASP A 52 -17.51 25.33 -6.67
C ASP A 52 -18.84 25.10 -5.90
N LYS A 53 -19.85 24.47 -6.51
CA LYS A 53 -21.20 24.27 -5.93
C LYS A 53 -21.31 23.00 -5.10
N ILE A 54 -20.26 22.61 -4.41
CA ILE A 54 -20.33 21.52 -3.44
C ILE A 54 -19.93 22.02 -2.05
N SER A 55 -20.63 23.08 -1.61
CA SER A 55 -20.65 23.47 -0.21
C SER A 55 -21.70 22.62 0.50
N ASN A 56 -21.24 21.63 1.30
CA ASN A 56 -22.01 20.64 2.08
C ASN A 56 -22.32 19.29 1.39
N VAL A 57 -21.30 18.48 1.11
CA VAL A 57 -21.50 17.02 1.15
C VAL A 57 -21.14 16.56 2.55
N ASN A 58 -22.15 16.31 3.38
CA ASN A 58 -22.01 15.33 4.44
C ASN A 58 -21.57 14.01 3.81
N GLU A 59 -20.70 13.26 4.48
CA GLU A 59 -20.10 11.98 4.09
C GLU A 59 -21.11 10.83 3.86
N MET A 60 -22.13 11.04 3.03
CA MET A 60 -22.99 9.99 2.50
C MET A 60 -22.94 10.09 0.99
N GLN A 61 -22.05 9.27 0.43
CA GLN A 61 -22.19 8.63 -0.88
C GLN A 61 -22.99 9.48 -1.87
N MET A 62 -22.30 10.40 -2.55
CA MET A 62 -22.82 10.94 -3.81
C MET A 62 -23.01 9.75 -4.73
N VAL A 63 -24.24 9.25 -4.80
CA VAL A 63 -24.69 8.44 -5.92
C VAL A 63 -24.57 9.38 -7.10
N LEU A 64 -23.48 9.24 -7.87
CA LEU A 64 -23.33 9.86 -9.18
C LEU A 64 -24.62 9.57 -9.94
N ASP A 65 -25.32 10.63 -10.35
CA ASP A 65 -26.49 10.49 -11.20
C ASP A 65 -26.00 9.97 -12.55
N VAL A 66 -26.05 8.65 -12.72
CA VAL A 66 -25.53 7.93 -13.88
C VAL A 66 -26.22 8.42 -15.17
N SER A 67 -27.40 9.03 -15.05
CA SER A 67 -28.13 9.57 -16.20
C SER A 67 -27.38 10.69 -16.94
N GLU A 68 -26.55 11.49 -16.25
CA GLU A 68 -25.69 12.51 -16.91
C GLU A 68 -24.49 11.89 -17.64
N PHE A 69 -24.04 10.70 -17.25
CA PHE A 69 -22.95 9.98 -17.93
C PHE A 69 -23.40 9.27 -19.20
N TYR A 70 -24.65 8.79 -19.23
CA TYR A 70 -25.24 8.12 -20.40
C TYR A 70 -25.40 9.04 -21.61
N GLU A 71 -25.50 10.36 -21.44
CA GLU A 71 -25.52 11.30 -22.57
C GLU A 71 -24.13 11.53 -23.19
N ALA A 72 -23.05 11.28 -22.44
CA ALA A 72 -21.67 11.58 -22.84
C ALA A 72 -20.91 10.40 -23.44
N ILE A 73 -21.35 9.16 -23.21
CA ILE A 73 -20.70 7.93 -23.70
C ILE A 73 -21.73 7.16 -24.53
N GLN A 74 -21.55 7.12 -25.85
CA GLN A 74 -22.38 6.25 -26.69
C GLN A 74 -21.97 4.78 -26.43
N GLU A 75 -22.89 3.83 -26.63
CA GLU A 75 -22.63 2.39 -26.37
C GLU A 75 -21.41 1.89 -27.15
N GLU A 76 -21.15 2.47 -28.32
CA GLU A 76 -19.99 2.17 -29.16
C GLU A 76 -18.65 2.67 -28.58
N ASP A 77 -18.65 3.73 -27.77
CA ASP A 77 -17.44 4.26 -27.10
C ASP A 77 -17.02 3.36 -25.93
N PHE A 78 -17.98 2.71 -25.28
CA PHE A 78 -17.72 1.79 -24.17
C PHE A 78 -17.01 0.52 -24.66
N GLU A 79 -17.56 -0.14 -25.69
CA GLU A 79 -16.95 -1.35 -26.25
C GLU A 79 -15.57 -1.05 -26.87
N ALA A 80 -15.40 0.11 -27.52
CA ALA A 80 -14.09 0.53 -28.03
C ALA A 80 -13.06 0.78 -26.91
N PHE A 81 -13.49 1.29 -25.75
CA PHE A 81 -12.63 1.42 -24.58
C PHE A 81 -12.28 0.06 -23.96
N VAL A 82 -13.27 -0.84 -23.83
CA VAL A 82 -13.06 -2.19 -23.28
C VAL A 82 -12.12 -3.01 -24.17
N ASP A 83 -12.24 -2.89 -25.49
CA ASP A 83 -11.41 -3.63 -26.44
C ASP A 83 -10.07 -2.95 -26.75
N CYS A 84 -9.74 -1.81 -26.12
CA CYS A 84 -8.59 -1.00 -26.51
C CYS A 84 -7.23 -1.72 -26.33
N ASP A 85 -7.16 -2.70 -25.43
CA ASP A 85 -5.98 -3.50 -25.13
C ASP A 85 -6.16 -5.00 -25.42
N LYS A 86 -7.23 -5.37 -26.14
CA LYS A 86 -7.58 -6.77 -26.43
C LYS A 86 -6.47 -7.54 -27.14
N GLU A 87 -5.69 -6.87 -27.99
CA GLU A 87 -4.56 -7.45 -28.71
C GLU A 87 -3.20 -7.18 -28.03
N ALA A 88 -3.20 -6.53 -26.86
CA ALA A 88 -1.97 -6.33 -26.09
C ALA A 88 -1.51 -7.66 -25.48
N GLU A 89 -0.22 -7.97 -25.65
CA GLU A 89 0.40 -9.15 -25.06
C GLU A 89 0.58 -8.92 -23.55
N CYS A 90 -0.43 -9.30 -22.76
CA CYS A 90 -0.49 -9.02 -21.32
C CYS A 90 0.27 -10.04 -20.45
N PHE A 91 0.77 -11.13 -21.03
CA PHE A 91 1.52 -12.16 -20.32
C PHE A 91 2.45 -12.90 -21.28
N GLY A 92 3.67 -13.20 -20.80
CA GLY A 92 4.53 -14.22 -21.41
C GLY A 92 4.15 -15.59 -20.87
N ASN A 93 4.06 -16.60 -21.72
CA ASN A 93 3.93 -17.98 -21.28
C ASN A 93 5.27 -18.43 -20.69
N LEU A 94 5.31 -18.66 -19.37
CA LEU A 94 6.43 -19.37 -18.78
C LEU A 94 6.44 -20.80 -19.32
N THR A 95 7.61 -21.26 -19.72
CA THR A 95 7.81 -22.67 -20.07
C THR A 95 7.71 -23.54 -18.81
N ASP A 96 7.32 -24.81 -18.98
CA ASP A 96 7.23 -25.77 -17.87
C ASP A 96 8.56 -25.87 -17.07
N ASP A 97 9.68 -25.67 -17.76
CA ASP A 97 11.02 -25.65 -17.17
C ASP A 97 11.22 -24.45 -16.22
N GLU A 98 10.79 -23.25 -16.63
CA GLU A 98 10.85 -22.03 -15.81
C GLU A 98 9.93 -22.12 -14.58
N ILE A 99 8.77 -22.78 -14.73
CA ILE A 99 7.86 -23.04 -13.62
C ILE A 99 8.52 -24.01 -12.62
N SER A 100 9.14 -25.09 -13.10
CA SER A 100 9.82 -26.09 -12.26
C SER A 100 10.94 -25.48 -11.42
N ASP A 101 11.71 -24.56 -12.00
CA ASP A 101 12.85 -23.94 -11.33
C ASP A 101 12.42 -22.93 -10.26
N SER A 102 11.30 -22.23 -10.45
CA SER A 102 10.71 -21.35 -9.43
C SER A 102 10.31 -22.08 -8.15
N VAL A 103 9.79 -23.31 -8.27
CA VAL A 103 9.34 -24.14 -7.14
C VAL A 103 10.52 -24.72 -6.35
N LYS A 104 11.62 -25.06 -7.04
CA LYS A 104 12.84 -25.57 -6.39
C LYS A 104 13.51 -24.50 -5.52
N LEU A 105 13.54 -23.25 -6.00
CA LEU A 105 14.08 -22.11 -5.26
C LEU A 105 13.28 -21.83 -3.98
N TYR A 106 11.95 -21.94 -4.04
CA TYR A 106 11.09 -21.70 -2.88
C TYR A 106 11.28 -22.75 -1.76
N ARG A 107 11.52 -24.01 -2.15
CA ARG A 107 11.68 -25.13 -1.20
C ARG A 107 13.01 -25.11 -0.44
N GLN A 108 14.05 -24.46 -0.98
CA GLN A 108 15.36 -24.37 -0.33
C GLN A 108 15.43 -23.31 0.79
N GLY A 109 14.41 -22.45 0.94
CA GLY A 109 14.41 -21.34 1.90
C GLY A 109 13.71 -21.58 3.25
N ILE A 110 13.07 -22.74 3.48
CA ILE A 110 12.23 -22.98 4.67
C ILE A 110 12.76 -24.21 5.42
N ALA A 111 13.95 -24.10 6.00
CA ALA A 111 14.50 -25.12 6.90
C ALA A 111 15.06 -24.45 8.15
N GLY A 112 14.21 -24.33 9.16
CA GLY A 112 14.60 -23.92 10.50
C GLY A 112 13.68 -22.85 11.04
N LEU A 113 12.90 -23.22 12.06
CA LEU A 113 12.84 -22.56 13.37
C LEU A 113 11.61 -23.10 14.13
N GLU A 114 11.82 -24.18 14.89
CA GLU A 114 11.00 -24.53 16.06
C GLU A 114 11.86 -24.31 17.31
N GLU A 115 11.41 -23.46 18.23
CA GLU A 115 11.56 -23.64 19.70
C GLU A 115 10.77 -22.54 20.43
N GLU A 116 9.70 -22.92 21.15
CA GLU A 116 9.03 -22.05 22.12
C GLU A 116 9.75 -22.15 23.48
N ALA A 117 10.21 -21.01 24.00
CA ALA A 117 10.73 -20.88 25.36
C ALA A 117 9.75 -20.07 26.23
N GLY A 118 9.46 -20.59 27.43
CA GLY A 118 8.52 -20.02 28.40
C GLY A 118 8.91 -18.64 28.92
N ILE A 119 7.91 -17.77 29.07
CA ILE A 119 8.08 -16.36 29.44
C ILE A 119 8.15 -16.21 30.97
N SER A 120 9.29 -15.70 31.47
CA SER A 120 9.38 -15.09 32.81
C SER A 120 9.06 -13.59 32.71
N TYR A 121 8.33 -13.07 33.69
CA TYR A 121 7.90 -11.67 33.77
C TYR A 121 9.02 -10.79 34.38
N GLU A 122 10.02 -10.45 33.58
CA GLU A 122 10.94 -9.35 33.89
C GLU A 122 10.33 -8.01 33.46
N SER A 123 10.66 -6.93 34.18
CA SER A 123 10.13 -5.59 33.91
C SER A 123 10.53 -5.13 32.51
N ILE A 124 9.56 -4.93 31.64
CA ILE A 124 9.78 -4.53 30.25
C ILE A 124 10.47 -3.16 30.22
N PRO A 125 11.68 -3.04 29.65
CA PRO A 125 12.36 -1.76 29.46
C PRO A 125 11.48 -0.81 28.62
N GLY A 126 11.51 0.49 28.94
CA GLY A 126 10.82 1.49 28.13
C GLY A 126 11.33 1.49 26.69
N VAL A 127 10.43 1.37 25.71
CA VAL A 127 10.77 1.33 24.29
C VAL A 127 11.15 2.74 23.81
N SER A 128 12.36 2.89 23.25
CA SER A 128 12.80 4.15 22.65
C SER A 128 11.98 4.49 21.40
N HIS A 129 11.80 5.78 21.09
CA HIS A 129 11.14 6.23 19.85
C HIS A 129 11.81 5.70 18.58
N LYS A 130 13.11 5.38 18.63
CA LYS A 130 13.84 4.75 17.51
C LYS A 130 13.49 3.26 17.35
N ASP A 131 13.14 2.59 18.43
CA ASP A 131 12.90 1.14 18.45
C ASP A 131 11.43 0.81 18.21
N ALA A 132 10.52 1.75 18.46
CA ALA A 132 9.09 1.62 18.19
C ALA A 132 8.76 1.12 16.77
N PRO A 133 9.31 1.67 15.67
CA PRO A 133 9.02 1.17 14.32
C PRO A 133 9.56 -0.25 14.07
N MET A 134 10.68 -0.62 14.69
CA MET A 134 11.22 -1.98 14.60
C MET A 134 10.26 -2.99 15.23
N HIS A 135 9.75 -2.71 16.42
CA HIS A 135 8.74 -3.57 17.06
C HIS A 135 7.42 -3.58 16.29
N LEU A 136 7.04 -2.45 15.69
CA LEU A 136 5.85 -2.37 14.83
C LEU A 136 5.97 -3.28 13.60
N SER A 137 7.17 -3.43 13.04
CA SER A 137 7.40 -4.32 11.91
C SER A 137 7.18 -5.79 12.26
N MET A 138 7.51 -6.19 13.50
CA MET A 138 7.24 -7.54 14.00
C MET A 138 5.74 -7.80 14.17
N VAL A 139 5.01 -6.81 14.73
CA VAL A 139 3.55 -6.89 14.87
C VAL A 139 2.87 -6.98 13.51
N ARG A 140 3.33 -6.19 12.51
CA ARG A 140 2.82 -6.26 11.14
C ARG A 140 2.97 -7.67 10.57
N LYS A 141 4.17 -8.23 10.67
CA LYS A 141 4.46 -9.56 10.14
C LYS A 141 3.54 -10.62 10.76
N TYR A 142 3.36 -10.60 12.07
CA TYR A 142 2.46 -11.52 12.76
C TYR A 142 1.00 -11.36 12.28
N LEU A 143 0.55 -10.13 12.09
CA LEU A 143 -0.82 -9.85 11.62
C LEU A 143 -1.02 -10.37 10.19
N GLU A 144 -0.04 -10.19 9.31
CA GLU A 144 -0.07 -10.68 7.93
C GLU A 144 -0.11 -12.21 7.84
N GLU A 145 0.58 -12.91 8.75
CA GLU A 145 0.63 -14.37 8.78
C GLU A 145 -0.66 -15.00 9.33
N ASN A 146 -1.39 -14.30 10.20
CA ASN A 146 -2.48 -14.89 10.99
C ASN A 146 -3.87 -14.30 10.71
N PHE A 147 -3.97 -13.14 10.05
CA PHE A 147 -5.23 -12.43 9.87
C PHE A 147 -5.38 -11.88 8.46
N THR A 148 -6.62 -11.92 7.94
CA THR A 148 -6.98 -11.33 6.65
C THR A 148 -7.34 -9.84 6.76
N GLU A 149 -7.75 -9.40 7.95
CA GLU A 149 -8.11 -8.01 8.24
C GLU A 149 -7.32 -7.49 9.44
N TYR A 150 -6.56 -6.41 9.23
CA TYR A 150 -5.72 -5.79 10.26
C TYR A 150 -5.62 -4.28 10.06
N ASN A 151 -6.66 -3.64 9.51
CA ASN A 151 -6.61 -2.21 9.15
C ASN A 151 -6.30 -1.29 10.34
N SER A 152 -6.70 -1.67 11.56
CA SER A 152 -6.37 -0.96 12.81
C SER A 152 -4.87 -0.85 13.09
N TYR A 153 -4.04 -1.69 12.47
CA TYR A 153 -2.59 -1.56 12.51
C TYR A 153 -2.11 -0.22 11.93
N TYR A 154 -2.71 0.24 10.83
CA TYR A 154 -2.28 1.46 10.16
C TYR A 154 -2.59 2.70 10.99
N ASP A 155 -3.69 2.69 11.75
CA ASP A 155 -4.02 3.76 12.70
C ASP A 155 -2.95 3.87 13.80
N ILE A 156 -2.50 2.73 14.31
CA ILE A 156 -1.44 2.66 15.33
C ILE A 156 -0.08 3.08 14.75
N GLU A 157 0.23 2.67 13.52
CA GLU A 157 1.44 3.10 12.79
C GLU A 157 1.48 4.61 12.63
N GLU A 158 0.39 5.20 12.14
CA GLU A 158 0.29 6.65 11.94
C GLU A 158 0.42 7.42 13.25
N MET A 159 -0.19 6.92 14.34
CA MET A 159 -0.08 7.52 15.67
C MET A 159 1.37 7.57 16.14
N ILE A 160 2.12 6.46 15.98
CA ILE A 160 3.51 6.35 16.40
C ILE A 160 4.42 7.22 15.54
N GLU A 161 4.20 7.25 14.22
CA GLU A 161 4.95 8.12 13.31
C GLU A 161 4.75 9.60 13.63
N LYS A 162 3.50 10.04 13.88
CA LYS A 162 3.20 11.42 14.31
C LYS A 162 3.91 11.78 15.60
N ASN A 163 3.88 10.89 16.59
CA ASN A 163 4.55 11.11 17.88
C ASN A 163 6.09 11.18 17.71
N ALA A 164 6.67 10.30 16.88
CA ALA A 164 8.09 10.30 16.60
C ALA A 164 8.54 11.58 15.86
N LEU A 165 7.71 12.15 14.98
CA LEU A 165 7.99 13.41 14.29
C LEU A 165 7.98 14.60 15.26
N ILE A 166 6.99 14.68 16.16
CA ILE A 166 6.91 15.74 17.18
C ILE A 166 8.18 15.76 18.05
N ASN A 167 8.60 14.58 18.54
CA ASN A 167 9.74 14.45 19.44
C ASN A 167 11.12 14.56 18.75
N ARG A 168 11.17 14.68 17.42
CA ARG A 168 12.41 15.00 16.67
C ARG A 168 12.61 16.50 16.46
N THR A 169 11.58 17.32 16.72
CA THR A 169 11.56 18.76 16.40
C THR A 169 11.74 19.64 17.65
N GLN A 170 11.82 19.03 18.84
CA GLN A 170 12.22 19.64 20.12
C GLN A 170 13.64 19.21 20.48
#